data_AF-A0A926LCS5-F1
#
_entry.id   AF-A0A926LCS5-F1
#
_cell.length_a   1.000
_cell.length_b   1.000
_cell.length_c   1.000
_cell.angle_alpha   90.00
_cell.angle_beta   90.00
_cell.angle_gamma   90.00
#
_symmetry.space_group_name_H-M   'P 1'
#
loop_
_entity.id
_entity.type
_entity.pdbx_description
1 polymer ?
#
loop_
_entity_poly.entity_id
_entity_poly.type
_entity_poly.pdbx_seq_one_letter_code
_entity_poly.pdbx_strand_id
1 'polypeptide(L)'
;MQRLPGKARPRQEVLRECEAEAAEMRGYIPRVLWDFLIPDLTRVFRWRVQLDCGCMPEVLEDGTPPHEAQWKDHRSPLPPGQMICHHDDSPPPPYRVITGWGERREVTFPADPVEPPDDTDPRVWSVIRHDEPHTSAFWEVTLTCGHVEEAIAPSLDWVPASGPRRAAAERVQQMSTEFEDAWRVNPELQTERDREHFRRMLADGWPTPEPEQLCYSCPQVRMILAYERVGWLIPRQRQPKKAASTASTPSRSTLERRLRKAEAEAERLRAELDRIDQGPLRPE
;
A
#
# COMPACT_ATOMS: atom_id res chain seq x y z
N MET A 1 -15.20 -8.19 -17.62
CA MET A 1 -15.71 -7.12 -16.74
C MET A 1 -17.15 -7.43 -16.38
N GLN A 2 -17.42 -7.70 -15.12
CA GLN A 2 -18.76 -7.97 -14.61
C GLN A 2 -19.43 -6.62 -14.29
N ARG A 3 -20.73 -6.52 -14.57
CA ARG A 3 -21.51 -5.32 -14.25
C ARG A 3 -21.97 -5.40 -12.80
N LEU A 4 -21.67 -4.40 -11.98
CA LEU A 4 -22.00 -4.42 -10.56
C LEU A 4 -23.44 -3.94 -10.33
N PRO A 5 -24.17 -4.48 -9.33
CA PRO A 5 -25.51 -4.03 -9.01
C PRO A 5 -25.53 -2.56 -8.59
N GLY A 6 -26.64 -1.86 -8.79
CA GLY A 6 -26.75 -0.42 -8.50
C GLY A 6 -26.24 0.50 -9.61
N LYS A 7 -26.20 1.81 -9.33
CA LYS A 7 -25.75 2.85 -10.28
C LYS A 7 -24.53 3.57 -9.74
N ALA A 8 -23.62 3.96 -10.63
CA ALA A 8 -22.52 4.87 -10.29
C ALA A 8 -23.07 6.22 -9.81
N ARG A 9 -22.30 6.93 -9.00
CA ARG A 9 -22.67 8.29 -8.55
C ARG A 9 -22.77 9.23 -9.76
N PRO A 10 -23.54 10.33 -9.69
CA PRO A 10 -23.55 11.34 -10.74
C PRO A 10 -22.14 11.89 -10.95
N ARG A 11 -21.65 11.87 -12.20
CA ARG A 11 -20.27 12.31 -12.53
C ARG A 11 -19.98 13.74 -12.06
N GLN A 12 -20.94 14.64 -12.20
CA GLN A 12 -20.79 16.05 -11.83
C GLN A 12 -20.63 16.25 -10.32
N GLU A 13 -21.20 15.36 -9.51
CA GLU A 13 -21.06 15.39 -8.05
C GLU A 13 -19.65 14.97 -7.66
N VAL A 14 -19.18 13.82 -8.17
CA VAL A 14 -17.82 13.33 -7.94
C VAL A 14 -16.78 14.32 -8.44
N LEU A 15 -16.97 14.92 -9.63
CA LEU A 15 -16.05 15.92 -10.15
C LEU A 15 -15.97 17.16 -9.24
N ARG A 16 -17.11 17.63 -8.72
CA ARG A 16 -17.14 18.79 -7.82
C ARG A 16 -16.40 18.52 -6.52
N GLU A 17 -16.53 17.32 -5.96
CA GLU A 17 -15.80 16.90 -4.77
C GLU A 17 -14.28 16.90 -5.03
N CYS A 18 -13.84 16.28 -6.14
CA CYS A 18 -12.43 16.28 -6.51
C CYS A 18 -11.87 17.67 -6.80
N GLU A 19 -12.66 18.54 -7.43
CA GLU A 19 -12.27 19.93 -7.68
C GLU A 19 -12.13 20.73 -6.37
N ALA A 20 -13.00 20.47 -5.40
CA ALA A 20 -12.93 21.08 -4.07
C ALA A 20 -11.69 20.61 -3.29
N GLU A 21 -11.42 19.31 -3.28
CA GLU A 21 -10.23 18.73 -2.65
C GLU A 21 -8.95 19.25 -3.31
N ALA A 22 -8.89 19.25 -4.65
CA ALA A 22 -7.76 19.83 -5.37
C ALA A 22 -7.59 21.34 -5.11
N ALA A 23 -8.68 22.08 -4.88
CA ALA A 23 -8.61 23.50 -4.51
C ALA A 23 -8.07 23.68 -3.07
N GLU A 24 -8.48 22.82 -2.15
CA GLU A 24 -7.96 22.79 -0.78
C GLU A 24 -6.45 22.50 -0.77
N MET A 25 -6.02 21.48 -1.53
CA MET A 25 -4.60 21.14 -1.73
C MET A 25 -3.80 22.33 -2.25
N ARG A 26 -4.32 23.09 -3.22
CA ARG A 26 -3.67 24.31 -3.72
C ARG A 26 -3.50 25.40 -2.67
N GLY A 27 -4.30 25.38 -1.60
CA GLY A 27 -4.23 26.33 -0.49
C GLY A 27 -2.98 26.17 0.38
N TYR A 28 -2.47 24.94 0.54
CA TYR A 28 -1.32 24.65 1.41
C TYR A 28 -0.10 24.07 0.68
N ILE A 29 -0.24 23.59 -0.55
CA ILE A 29 0.89 23.09 -1.36
C ILE A 29 1.52 24.25 -2.15
N PRO A 30 2.85 24.47 -2.05
CA PRO A 30 3.54 25.44 -2.88
C PRO A 30 3.29 25.22 -4.37
N ARG A 31 3.05 26.31 -5.10
CA ARG A 31 2.68 26.28 -6.54
C ARG A 31 3.62 25.46 -7.41
N VAL A 32 4.91 25.45 -7.08
CA VAL A 32 5.94 24.73 -7.85
C VAL A 32 5.76 23.21 -7.81
N LEU A 33 5.04 22.70 -6.80
CA LEU A 33 4.80 21.28 -6.58
C LEU A 33 3.44 20.82 -7.09
N TRP A 34 2.60 21.72 -7.61
CA TRP A 34 1.22 21.38 -7.99
C TRP A 34 1.16 20.26 -9.03
N ASP A 35 1.99 20.30 -10.06
CA ASP A 35 2.00 19.30 -11.13
C ASP A 35 2.40 17.89 -10.64
N PHE A 36 3.01 17.79 -9.46
CA PHE A 36 3.48 16.55 -8.86
C PHE A 36 2.54 16.02 -7.78
N LEU A 37 1.97 16.92 -6.97
CA LEU A 37 1.22 16.55 -5.77
C LEU A 37 -0.29 16.69 -5.92
N ILE A 38 -0.77 17.45 -6.90
CA ILE A 38 -2.20 17.67 -7.11
C ILE A 38 -2.67 16.77 -8.25
N PRO A 39 -3.67 15.90 -8.03
CA PRO A 39 -4.14 14.97 -9.07
C PRO A 39 -4.59 15.68 -10.35
N ASP A 40 -4.08 15.23 -11.49
CA ASP A 40 -4.61 15.62 -12.80
C ASP A 40 -5.92 14.87 -13.07
N LEU A 41 -7.04 15.54 -12.78
CA LEU A 41 -8.39 14.99 -12.94
C LEU A 41 -8.73 14.56 -14.38
N THR A 42 -7.97 15.01 -15.39
CA THR A 42 -8.14 14.58 -16.79
C THR A 42 -7.60 13.18 -17.07
N ARG A 43 -6.78 12.66 -16.16
CA ARG A 43 -6.17 11.32 -16.21
C ARG A 43 -6.87 10.30 -15.31
N VAL A 44 -7.87 10.73 -14.54
CA VAL A 44 -8.56 9.91 -13.55
C VAL A 44 -9.70 9.09 -14.18
N PHE A 45 -9.72 7.81 -13.86
CA PHE A 45 -10.82 6.88 -14.11
C PHE A 45 -11.62 6.60 -12.86
N ARG A 46 -12.94 6.49 -13.06
CA ARG A 46 -13.89 6.09 -12.05
C ARG A 46 -14.13 4.59 -12.13
N TRP A 47 -13.98 3.93 -11.01
CA TRP A 47 -14.21 2.50 -10.85
C TRP A 47 -15.22 2.28 -9.73
N ARG A 48 -16.13 1.34 -9.91
CA ARG A 48 -16.93 0.79 -8.81
C ARG A 48 -16.28 -0.50 -8.37
N VAL A 49 -16.09 -0.67 -7.08
CA VAL A 49 -15.42 -1.83 -6.50
C VAL A 49 -16.41 -2.52 -5.59
N GLN A 50 -16.58 -3.83 -5.73
CA GLN A 50 -17.37 -4.63 -4.80
C GLN A 50 -16.41 -5.29 -3.81
N LEU A 51 -16.64 -5.04 -2.53
CA LEU A 51 -15.87 -5.61 -1.42
C LEU A 51 -16.58 -6.82 -0.82
N ASP A 52 -15.85 -7.67 -0.12
CA ASP A 52 -16.38 -8.85 0.58
C ASP A 52 -17.34 -8.52 1.74
N CYS A 53 -17.25 -7.32 2.31
CA CYS A 53 -18.26 -6.79 3.24
C CYS A 53 -19.56 -6.34 2.56
N GLY A 54 -19.66 -6.43 1.24
CA GLY A 54 -20.82 -6.01 0.44
C GLY A 54 -20.84 -4.52 0.10
N CYS A 55 -19.93 -3.71 0.66
CA CYS A 55 -19.78 -2.31 0.27
C CYS A 55 -19.37 -2.20 -1.21
N MET A 56 -19.87 -1.14 -1.85
CA MET A 56 -19.59 -0.83 -3.25
C MET A 56 -19.02 0.58 -3.43
N PRO A 57 -17.84 0.88 -2.89
CA PRO A 57 -17.24 2.19 -3.05
C PRO A 57 -16.97 2.52 -4.53
N GLU A 58 -17.00 3.81 -4.82
CA GLU A 58 -16.49 4.32 -6.08
C GLU A 58 -15.12 4.93 -5.83
N VAL A 59 -14.12 4.49 -6.60
CA VAL A 59 -12.72 4.89 -6.45
C VAL A 59 -12.17 5.53 -7.72
N LEU A 60 -11.12 6.32 -7.54
CA LEU A 60 -10.52 7.16 -8.56
C LEU A 60 -9.06 6.74 -8.76
N GLU A 61 -8.76 6.18 -9.92
CA GLU A 61 -7.42 5.65 -10.24
C GLU A 61 -6.93 6.17 -11.60
N ASP A 62 -5.62 6.18 -11.81
CA ASP A 62 -4.96 6.68 -13.03
C ASP A 62 -5.08 5.73 -14.25
N GLY A 63 -6.00 4.78 -14.20
CA GLY A 63 -6.23 3.75 -15.19
C GLY A 63 -5.78 2.36 -14.74
N THR A 64 -5.01 2.28 -13.66
CA THR A 64 -4.69 1.03 -12.98
C THR A 64 -5.98 0.38 -12.46
N PRO A 65 -6.24 -0.91 -12.75
CA PRO A 65 -7.37 -1.62 -12.19
C PRO A 65 -7.30 -1.69 -10.65
N PRO A 66 -8.43 -1.57 -9.93
CA PRO A 66 -8.40 -1.54 -8.45
C PRO A 66 -7.70 -2.72 -7.77
N HIS A 67 -7.73 -3.92 -8.35
CA HIS A 67 -7.04 -5.09 -7.78
C HIS A 67 -5.51 -5.07 -7.94
N GLU A 68 -4.99 -4.27 -8.88
CA GLU A 68 -3.55 -4.06 -9.12
C GLU A 68 -3.04 -2.80 -8.42
N ALA A 69 -3.94 -1.90 -8.03
CA ALA A 69 -3.59 -0.69 -7.31
C ALA A 69 -2.98 -1.03 -5.95
N GLN A 70 -1.91 -0.31 -5.60
CA GLN A 70 -1.24 -0.46 -4.31
C GLN A 70 -1.94 0.43 -3.28
N TRP A 71 -3.07 -0.07 -2.75
CA TRP A 71 -3.76 0.55 -1.64
C TRP A 71 -2.84 0.60 -0.42
N LYS A 72 -2.97 1.64 0.39
CA LYS A 72 -2.15 1.82 1.60
C LYS A 72 -3.04 1.91 2.81
N ASP A 73 -2.60 1.25 3.88
CA ASP A 73 -2.94 1.60 5.25
C ASP A 73 -2.12 2.81 5.70
N HIS A 74 -2.44 3.35 6.86
CA HIS A 74 -1.71 4.36 7.61
C HIS A 74 -0.20 4.09 7.71
N ARG A 75 0.25 2.83 7.59
CA ARG A 75 1.66 2.44 7.76
C ARG A 75 2.29 1.78 6.54
N SER A 76 1.55 0.91 5.86
CA SER A 76 2.15 0.02 4.84
C SER A 76 1.23 -0.22 3.64
N PRO A 77 1.81 -0.55 2.47
CA PRO A 77 1.03 -1.08 1.36
C PRO A 77 0.24 -2.32 1.75
N LEU A 78 -1.02 -2.38 1.33
CA LEU A 78 -1.83 -3.58 1.47
C LEU A 78 -1.42 -4.64 0.44
N PRO A 79 -1.62 -5.93 0.76
CA PRO A 79 -1.56 -7.00 -0.23
C PRO A 79 -2.43 -6.70 -1.47
N PRO A 80 -2.01 -7.12 -2.68
CA PRO A 80 -2.80 -6.92 -3.89
C PRO A 80 -4.23 -7.48 -3.77
N GLY A 81 -5.19 -6.77 -4.35
CA GLY A 81 -6.60 -7.13 -4.26
C GLY A 81 -7.27 -6.79 -2.93
N GLN A 82 -6.60 -6.08 -2.02
CA GLN A 82 -7.18 -5.59 -0.77
C GLN A 82 -7.39 -4.08 -0.80
N MET A 83 -8.43 -3.60 -0.11
CA MET A 83 -8.76 -2.19 0.02
C MET A 83 -9.31 -1.90 1.43
N ILE A 84 -9.11 -0.69 1.93
CA ILE A 84 -9.69 -0.24 3.21
C ILE A 84 -11.16 0.08 3.04
N CYS A 85 -11.96 -0.38 4.00
CA CYS A 85 -13.36 -0.05 4.19
C CYS A 85 -13.64 0.07 5.68
N HIS A 86 -13.82 1.31 6.14
CA HIS A 86 -14.13 1.58 7.54
C HIS A 86 -15.59 1.26 7.85
N HIS A 87 -15.81 0.60 8.97
CA HIS A 87 -17.11 0.30 9.53
C HIS A 87 -17.09 0.58 11.03
N ASP A 88 -18.11 1.27 11.54
CA ASP A 88 -18.22 1.58 12.98
C ASP A 88 -18.38 0.31 13.82
N ASP A 89 -18.93 -0.75 13.24
CA ASP A 89 -19.10 -2.08 13.83
C ASP A 89 -17.94 -3.05 13.53
N SER A 90 -16.79 -2.53 13.10
CA SER A 90 -15.60 -3.37 12.86
C SER A 90 -15.21 -4.13 14.14
N PRO A 91 -14.88 -5.43 14.04
CA PRO A 91 -14.40 -6.18 15.19
C PRO A 91 -13.08 -5.58 15.69
N PRO A 92 -12.71 -5.80 16.95
CA PRO A 92 -11.44 -5.28 17.45
C PRO A 92 -10.25 -6.00 16.74
N PRO A 93 -9.08 -5.37 16.66
CA PRO A 93 -7.89 -5.94 16.01
C PRO A 93 -7.56 -7.36 16.48
N PRO A 94 -7.42 -8.36 15.58
CA PRO A 94 -7.03 -9.70 15.98
C PRO A 94 -5.52 -9.79 16.22
N TYR A 95 -5.11 -10.64 17.17
CA TYR A 95 -3.71 -11.07 17.26
C TYR A 95 -3.38 -11.97 16.07
N ARG A 96 -2.24 -11.72 15.43
CA ARG A 96 -1.72 -12.48 14.29
C ARG A 96 -0.27 -12.82 14.53
N VAL A 97 0.09 -14.07 14.28
CA VAL A 97 1.46 -14.56 14.39
C VAL A 97 2.35 -13.84 13.37
N ILE A 98 3.57 -13.51 13.78
CA ILE A 98 4.62 -12.96 12.92
C ILE A 98 5.17 -14.09 12.05
N THR A 99 5.14 -13.91 10.74
CA THR A 99 5.65 -14.87 9.74
C THR A 99 6.92 -14.39 9.04
N GLY A 100 7.20 -13.09 9.07
CA GLY A 100 8.37 -12.49 8.44
C GLY A 100 8.88 -11.27 9.17
N TRP A 101 10.20 -11.04 9.07
CA TRP A 101 10.89 -9.88 9.60
C TRP A 101 11.45 -9.07 8.42
N GLY A 102 11.10 -7.79 8.35
CA GLY A 102 11.42 -6.87 7.27
C GLY A 102 12.54 -5.90 7.63
N GLU A 103 12.38 -4.63 7.28
CA GLU A 103 13.39 -3.61 7.55
C GLU A 103 13.50 -3.28 9.04
N ARG A 104 14.73 -2.97 9.48
CA ARG A 104 15.02 -2.49 10.83
C ARG A 104 15.24 -0.99 10.79
N ARG A 105 14.64 -0.28 11.74
CA ARG A 105 14.92 1.14 11.98
C ARG A 105 15.19 1.40 13.45
N GLU A 106 16.01 2.40 13.72
CA GLU A 106 16.26 2.91 15.07
C GLU A 106 15.59 4.28 15.21
N VAL A 107 14.98 4.53 16.35
CA VAL A 107 14.45 5.84 16.71
C VAL A 107 15.02 6.26 18.03
N THR A 108 15.53 7.48 18.08
CA THR A 108 15.91 8.13 19.33
C THR A 108 14.76 9.01 19.79
N PHE A 109 14.26 8.72 20.99
CA PHE A 109 13.24 9.48 21.66
C PHE A 109 13.88 10.46 22.66
N PRO A 110 13.30 11.65 22.87
CA PRO A 110 13.71 12.52 23.95
C PRO A 110 13.46 11.84 25.31
N ALA A 111 14.00 12.43 26.37
CA ALA A 111 13.61 12.04 27.73
C ALA A 111 12.09 12.23 27.91
N ASP A 112 11.47 11.30 28.61
CA ASP A 112 10.06 11.33 28.93
C ASP A 112 9.77 12.47 29.94
N PRO A 113 8.59 13.12 29.85
CA PRO A 113 8.23 14.18 30.79
C PRO A 113 8.21 13.67 32.25
N VAL A 114 8.56 14.56 33.18
CA VAL A 114 8.51 14.25 34.62
C VAL A 114 7.07 14.02 35.07
N GLU A 115 6.15 14.85 34.59
CA GLU A 115 4.73 14.71 34.86
C GLU A 115 4.13 13.60 33.99
N PRO A 116 3.25 12.74 34.55
CA PRO A 116 2.60 11.69 33.80
C PRO A 116 1.61 12.27 32.77
N PRO A 117 1.39 11.57 31.65
CA PRO A 117 0.24 11.82 30.79
C PRO A 117 -1.08 11.72 31.56
N ASP A 118 -2.11 12.43 31.09
CA ASP A 118 -3.41 12.55 31.76
C ASP A 118 -4.11 11.20 32.05
N ASP A 119 -3.78 10.16 31.29
CA ASP A 119 -4.37 8.82 31.36
C ASP A 119 -3.48 7.79 32.07
N THR A 120 -2.36 8.21 32.66
CA THR A 120 -1.38 7.31 33.25
C THR A 120 -1.24 7.53 34.76
N ASP A 121 -1.37 6.46 35.55
CA ASP A 121 -1.17 6.54 37.00
C ASP A 121 0.27 7.01 37.34
N PRO A 122 0.45 8.00 38.24
CA PRO A 122 1.77 8.55 38.53
C PRO A 122 2.79 7.53 39.04
N ARG A 123 2.35 6.47 39.75
CA ARG A 123 3.26 5.42 40.23
C ARG A 123 3.69 4.53 39.08
N VAL A 124 2.77 4.14 38.21
CA VAL A 124 3.10 3.40 36.98
C VAL A 124 4.05 4.22 36.11
N TRP A 125 3.75 5.50 35.88
CA TRP A 125 4.61 6.40 35.10
C TRP A 125 6.03 6.46 35.64
N SER A 126 6.20 6.61 36.96
CA SER A 126 7.52 6.66 37.60
C SER A 126 8.36 5.40 37.37
N VAL A 127 7.73 4.26 37.08
CA VAL A 127 8.41 2.98 36.82
C VAL A 127 8.77 2.82 35.34
N ILE A 128 7.95 3.34 34.42
CA ILE A 128 8.11 3.11 32.97
C ILE A 128 8.77 4.27 32.22
N ARG A 129 8.82 5.47 32.79
CA ARG A 129 9.38 6.67 32.14
C ARG A 129 10.91 6.59 32.03
N HIS A 130 11.45 7.14 30.94
CA HIS A 130 12.88 7.31 30.72
C HIS A 130 13.32 8.73 31.07
N ASP A 131 14.12 8.87 32.14
CA ASP A 131 14.67 10.16 32.58
C ASP A 131 15.69 10.78 31.60
N GLU A 132 16.24 9.96 30.70
CA GLU A 132 17.22 10.37 29.69
C GLU A 132 16.73 9.99 28.28
N PRO A 133 17.20 10.68 27.22
CA PRO A 133 16.94 10.25 25.85
C PRO A 133 17.36 8.79 25.64
N HIS A 134 16.52 8.03 24.95
CA HIS A 134 16.77 6.61 24.71
C HIS A 134 16.54 6.26 23.25
N THR A 135 17.23 5.20 22.79
CA THR A 135 17.08 4.69 21.43
C THR A 135 16.45 3.31 21.46
N SER A 136 15.42 3.11 20.65
CA SER A 136 14.75 1.83 20.46
C SER A 136 14.87 1.37 19.02
N ALA A 137 15.05 0.07 18.82
CA ALA A 137 15.03 -0.55 17.51
C ALA A 137 13.66 -1.15 17.23
N PHE A 138 13.14 -0.91 16.03
CA PHE A 138 11.88 -1.43 15.53
C PHE A 138 12.16 -2.27 14.29
N TRP A 139 11.42 -3.36 14.17
CA TRP A 139 11.40 -4.20 12.97
C TRP A 139 10.02 -4.14 12.35
N GLU A 140 9.98 -3.98 11.03
CA GLU A 140 8.79 -4.34 10.28
C GLU A 140 8.53 -5.84 10.41
N VAL A 141 7.29 -6.22 10.68
CA VAL A 141 6.88 -7.62 10.81
C VAL A 141 5.72 -7.91 9.90
N THR A 142 5.88 -8.93 9.05
CA THR A 142 4.76 -9.47 8.26
C THR A 142 4.00 -10.46 9.13
N LEU A 143 2.69 -10.26 9.24
CA LEU A 143 1.80 -11.11 10.02
C LEU A 143 1.19 -12.22 9.15
N THR A 144 0.58 -13.24 9.75
CA THR A 144 -0.07 -14.35 9.02
C THR A 144 -1.18 -13.90 8.06
N CYS A 145 -1.79 -12.74 8.30
CA CYS A 145 -2.78 -12.15 7.38
C CYS A 145 -2.15 -11.43 6.18
N GLY A 146 -0.82 -11.30 6.12
CA GLY A 146 -0.07 -10.59 5.08
C GLY A 146 0.07 -9.09 5.33
N HIS A 147 -0.52 -8.55 6.41
CA HIS A 147 -0.33 -7.15 6.80
C HIS A 147 1.01 -6.96 7.51
N VAL A 148 1.53 -5.73 7.42
CA VAL A 148 2.80 -5.34 8.03
C VAL A 148 2.53 -4.43 9.21
N GLU A 149 3.10 -4.77 10.35
CA GLU A 149 3.11 -3.97 11.58
C GLU A 149 4.56 -3.75 12.05
N GLU A 150 4.74 -3.09 13.19
CA GLU A 150 6.05 -2.89 13.80
C GLU A 150 6.16 -3.64 15.13
N ALA A 151 7.27 -4.37 15.32
CA ALA A 151 7.63 -4.98 16.58
C ALA A 151 8.86 -4.29 17.18
N ILE A 152 8.80 -4.01 18.48
CA ILE A 152 9.92 -3.42 19.23
C ILE A 152 10.94 -4.53 19.52
N ALA A 153 12.19 -4.30 19.16
CA ALA A 153 13.29 -5.19 19.51
C ALA A 153 13.59 -5.08 21.02
N PRO A 154 13.92 -6.19 21.70
CA PRO A 154 14.21 -6.17 23.14
C PRO A 154 15.53 -5.45 23.47
N SER A 155 16.41 -5.23 22.48
CA SER A 155 17.62 -4.40 22.55
C SER A 155 18.04 -3.96 21.16
N LEU A 156 18.97 -2.99 21.10
CA LEU A 156 19.53 -2.50 19.85
C LEU A 156 20.29 -3.57 19.07
N ASP A 157 21.00 -4.48 19.74
CA ASP A 157 21.80 -5.54 19.12
C ASP A 157 20.98 -6.79 18.75
N TRP A 158 19.70 -6.84 19.13
CA TRP A 158 18.86 -7.99 18.83
C TRP A 158 18.54 -8.09 17.33
N VAL A 159 18.64 -9.32 16.80
CA VAL A 159 18.24 -9.67 15.44
C VAL A 159 17.29 -10.88 15.45
N PRO A 160 16.41 -11.04 14.45
CA PRO A 160 15.44 -12.14 14.38
C PRO A 160 16.06 -13.53 14.55
N ALA A 161 17.27 -13.75 14.01
CA ALA A 161 17.99 -15.02 14.10
C ALA A 161 18.39 -15.39 15.54
N SER A 162 18.47 -14.43 16.46
CA SER A 162 18.77 -14.67 17.87
C SER A 162 17.59 -15.29 18.63
N GLY A 163 16.38 -15.24 18.05
CA GLY A 163 15.16 -15.69 18.70
C GLY A 163 14.71 -14.77 19.86
N PRO A 164 13.51 -15.00 20.42
CA PRO A 164 12.99 -14.17 21.50
C PRO A 164 13.74 -14.42 22.81
N ARG A 165 13.92 -13.36 23.60
CA ARG A 165 14.28 -13.50 25.01
C ARG A 165 13.08 -13.98 25.79
N ARG A 166 13.30 -14.81 26.81
CA ARG A 166 12.25 -15.33 27.68
C ARG A 166 12.54 -14.97 29.13
N ALA A 167 11.50 -14.75 29.90
CA ALA A 167 11.61 -14.52 31.34
C ALA A 167 12.02 -15.81 32.06
N ALA A 168 12.64 -15.66 33.23
CA ALA A 168 12.93 -16.79 34.11
C ALA A 168 11.63 -17.44 34.61
N ALA A 169 11.64 -18.77 34.80
CA ALA A 169 10.43 -19.52 35.18
C ALA A 169 9.78 -19.00 36.48
N GLU A 170 10.58 -18.62 37.48
CA GLU A 170 10.07 -18.02 38.72
C GLU A 170 9.35 -16.70 38.46
N ARG A 171 9.89 -15.85 37.57
CA ARG A 171 9.24 -14.59 37.18
C ARG A 171 7.96 -14.84 36.40
N VAL A 172 7.93 -15.84 35.51
CA VAL A 172 6.72 -16.23 34.79
C VAL A 172 5.63 -16.67 35.76
N GLN A 173 5.95 -17.52 36.73
CA GLN A 173 5.01 -17.96 37.76
C GLN A 173 4.47 -16.79 38.58
N GLN A 174 5.34 -15.85 38.97
CA GLN A 174 4.94 -14.63 39.67
C GLN A 174 3.97 -13.80 38.82
N MET A 175 4.31 -13.53 37.55
CA MET A 175 3.45 -12.77 36.63
C MET A 175 2.10 -13.46 36.43
N SER A 176 2.07 -14.79 36.28
CA SER A 176 0.81 -15.53 36.16
C SER A 176 -0.11 -15.31 37.37
N THR A 177 0.43 -15.34 38.59
CA THR A 177 -0.35 -15.05 39.79
C THR A 177 -0.80 -13.59 39.85
N GLU A 178 0.09 -12.64 39.54
CA GLU A 178 -0.23 -11.20 39.50
C GLU A 178 -1.38 -10.89 38.52
N PHE A 179 -1.36 -11.47 37.32
CA PHE A 179 -2.42 -11.28 36.32
C PHE A 179 -3.75 -11.92 36.75
N GLU A 180 -3.75 -13.17 37.22
CA GLU A 180 -5.00 -13.83 37.64
C GLU A 180 -5.63 -13.15 38.86
N ASP A 181 -4.82 -12.62 39.79
CA ASP A 181 -5.33 -11.82 40.91
C ASP A 181 -5.88 -10.48 40.44
N ALA A 182 -5.19 -9.78 39.53
CA ALA A 182 -5.68 -8.54 38.94
C ALA A 182 -7.01 -8.73 38.20
N TRP A 183 -7.15 -9.80 37.40
CA TRP A 183 -8.39 -10.12 36.69
C TRP A 183 -9.53 -10.54 37.62
N ARG A 184 -9.21 -11.16 38.76
CA ARG A 184 -10.21 -11.50 39.79
C ARG A 184 -10.74 -10.26 40.49
N VAL A 185 -9.86 -9.29 40.80
CA VAL A 185 -10.22 -8.03 41.45
C VAL A 185 -10.97 -7.12 40.49
N ASN A 186 -10.55 -7.06 39.23
CA ASN A 186 -11.20 -6.29 38.18
C ASN A 186 -11.43 -7.13 36.91
N PRO A 187 -12.61 -7.77 36.80
CA PRO A 187 -12.99 -8.55 35.63
C PRO A 187 -13.18 -7.73 34.34
N GLU A 188 -13.15 -6.40 34.39
CA GLU A 188 -13.26 -5.54 33.21
C GLU A 188 -11.91 -4.92 32.81
N LEU A 189 -10.83 -5.23 33.54
CA LEU A 189 -9.48 -4.70 33.29
C LEU A 189 -8.99 -4.96 31.86
N GLN A 190 -9.33 -6.13 31.32
CA GLN A 190 -8.94 -6.58 29.98
C GLN A 190 -10.06 -7.44 29.39
N THR A 191 -10.17 -7.43 28.06
CA THR A 191 -11.09 -8.31 27.35
C THR A 191 -10.65 -9.77 27.49
N GLU A 192 -11.58 -10.73 27.39
CA GLU A 192 -11.21 -12.15 27.49
C GLU A 192 -10.21 -12.57 26.39
N ARG A 193 -10.30 -11.95 25.21
CA ARG A 193 -9.31 -12.14 24.13
C ARG A 193 -7.90 -11.76 24.58
N ASP A 194 -7.75 -10.60 25.23
CA ASP A 194 -6.45 -10.14 25.69
C ASP A 194 -5.93 -11.01 26.84
N ARG A 195 -6.81 -11.50 27.72
CA ARG A 195 -6.43 -12.48 28.74
C ARG A 195 -5.91 -13.78 28.14
N GLU A 196 -6.60 -14.30 27.13
CA GLU A 196 -6.18 -15.52 26.45
C GLU A 196 -4.80 -15.33 25.81
N HIS A 197 -4.56 -14.20 25.16
CA HIS A 197 -3.25 -13.82 24.65
C HIS A 197 -2.18 -13.79 25.76
N PHE A 198 -2.45 -13.11 26.88
CA PHE A 198 -1.51 -13.05 28.01
C PHE A 198 -1.21 -14.43 28.59
N ARG A 199 -2.22 -15.31 28.70
CA ARG A 199 -2.03 -16.71 29.12
C ARG A 199 -1.12 -17.48 28.15
N ARG A 200 -1.28 -17.29 26.84
CA ARG A 200 -0.37 -17.87 25.84
C ARG A 200 1.05 -17.33 25.99
N MET A 201 1.22 -16.01 26.18
CA MET A 201 2.53 -15.41 26.40
C MET A 201 3.21 -15.97 27.65
N LEU A 202 2.47 -16.10 28.76
CA LEU A 202 2.98 -16.71 30.00
C LEU A 202 3.36 -18.18 29.81
N ALA A 203 2.52 -18.97 29.12
CA ALA A 203 2.82 -20.37 28.82
C ALA A 203 4.10 -20.53 27.98
N ASP A 204 4.38 -19.57 27.10
CA ASP A 204 5.61 -19.50 26.32
C ASP A 204 6.77 -18.82 27.06
N GLY A 205 6.66 -18.52 28.35
CA GLY A 205 7.74 -17.92 29.12
C GLY A 205 7.98 -16.44 28.80
N TRP A 206 6.92 -15.72 28.44
CA TRP A 206 6.89 -14.28 28.15
C TRP A 206 7.92 -13.85 27.11
N PRO A 207 7.79 -14.32 25.85
CA PRO A 207 8.75 -14.03 24.80
C PRO A 207 8.81 -12.53 24.45
N THR A 208 10.00 -11.99 24.27
CA THR A 208 10.23 -10.63 23.74
C THR A 208 11.26 -10.67 22.61
N PRO A 209 10.93 -10.24 21.38
CA PRO A 209 9.62 -9.73 20.98
C PRO A 209 8.54 -10.83 21.01
N GLU A 210 7.29 -10.42 21.17
CA GLU A 210 6.14 -11.34 21.17
C GLU A 210 5.99 -12.02 19.80
N PRO A 211 5.61 -13.30 19.73
CA PRO A 211 5.47 -14.04 18.47
C PRO A 211 4.21 -13.66 17.69
N GLU A 212 3.28 -12.94 18.32
CA GLU A 212 2.07 -12.40 17.69
C GLU A 212 1.91 -10.92 18.00
N GLN A 213 1.22 -10.19 17.12
CA GLN A 213 0.92 -8.76 17.27
C GLN A 213 -0.54 -8.50 16.90
N LEU A 214 -1.11 -7.44 17.46
CA LEU A 214 -2.40 -6.93 16.99
C LEU A 214 -2.25 -6.42 15.55
N CYS A 215 -3.12 -6.88 14.65
CA CYS A 215 -3.18 -6.34 13.30
C CYS A 215 -4.31 -5.31 13.21
N TYR A 216 -3.95 -4.04 13.13
CA TYR A 216 -4.93 -2.94 13.08
C TYR A 216 -5.57 -2.78 11.71
N SER A 217 -4.94 -3.31 10.65
CA SER A 217 -5.49 -3.34 9.30
C SER A 217 -6.63 -4.36 9.15
N CYS A 218 -6.52 -5.55 9.77
CA CYS A 218 -7.48 -6.66 9.61
C CYS A 218 -8.96 -6.26 9.80
N PRO A 219 -9.33 -5.49 10.83
CA PRO A 219 -10.72 -5.04 11.00
C PRO A 219 -11.28 -4.20 9.87
N GLN A 220 -10.43 -3.48 9.13
CA GLN A 220 -10.86 -2.46 8.17
C GLN A 220 -10.54 -2.85 6.72
N VAL A 221 -9.65 -3.81 6.50
CA VAL A 221 -9.26 -4.24 5.16
C VAL A 221 -10.22 -5.30 4.63
N ARG A 222 -10.56 -5.19 3.34
CA ARG A 222 -11.54 -6.02 2.63
C ARG A 222 -10.98 -6.51 1.32
N MET A 223 -11.39 -7.72 0.91
CA MET A 223 -11.03 -8.25 -0.39
C MET A 223 -11.87 -7.61 -1.50
N ILE A 224 -11.22 -7.25 -2.60
CA ILE A 224 -11.88 -6.83 -3.84
C ILE A 224 -12.42 -8.07 -4.53
N LEU A 225 -13.75 -8.23 -4.53
CA LEU A 225 -14.42 -9.34 -5.20
C LEU A 225 -14.63 -9.09 -6.68
N ALA A 226 -14.94 -7.85 -7.05
CA ALA A 226 -15.18 -7.45 -8.43
C ALA A 226 -15.00 -5.94 -8.61
N TYR A 227 -14.81 -5.49 -9.85
CA TYR A 227 -14.78 -4.08 -10.19
C TYR A 227 -15.38 -3.81 -11.58
N GLU A 228 -16.00 -2.64 -11.72
CA GLU A 228 -16.60 -2.14 -12.95
C GLU A 228 -15.99 -0.79 -13.31
N ARG A 229 -15.48 -0.66 -14.53
CA ARG A 229 -15.01 0.61 -15.07
C ARG A 229 -16.21 1.47 -15.48
N VAL A 230 -16.42 2.59 -14.79
CA VAL A 230 -17.48 3.55 -15.12
C VAL A 230 -17.09 4.45 -16.29
N GLY A 231 -15.81 4.87 -16.32
CA GLY A 231 -15.25 5.71 -17.37
C GLY A 231 -14.39 6.85 -16.81
N TRP A 232 -13.97 7.76 -17.68
CA TRP A 232 -13.19 8.93 -17.27
C TRP A 232 -14.00 9.86 -16.34
N LEU A 233 -13.34 10.45 -15.35
CA LEU A 233 -13.90 11.50 -14.51
C LEU A 233 -14.23 12.73 -15.36
N ILE A 234 -13.23 13.26 -16.07
CA ILE A 234 -13.43 14.28 -17.10
C ILE A 234 -13.51 13.58 -18.46
N PRO A 235 -14.64 13.66 -19.19
CA PRO A 235 -14.73 13.06 -20.51
C PRO A 235 -13.63 13.60 -21.42
N ARG A 236 -12.78 12.70 -21.92
CA ARG A 236 -11.87 13.09 -23.00
C ARG A 236 -12.70 13.58 -24.17
N GLN A 237 -12.47 14.80 -24.62
CA GLN A 237 -12.94 15.20 -25.94
C GLN A 237 -12.46 14.11 -26.90
N ARG A 238 -13.41 13.46 -27.59
CA ARG A 238 -13.04 12.66 -28.75
C ARG A 238 -12.28 13.63 -29.62
N GLN A 239 -10.95 13.49 -29.74
CA GLN A 239 -10.28 14.04 -30.90
C GLN A 239 -11.15 13.59 -32.07
N PRO A 240 -11.59 14.51 -32.95
CA PRO A 240 -12.36 14.10 -34.11
C PRO A 240 -11.57 12.95 -34.68
N LYS A 241 -12.18 11.75 -34.70
CA LYS A 241 -11.59 10.62 -35.40
C LYS A 241 -11.26 11.25 -36.74
N LYS A 242 -9.97 11.44 -37.06
CA LYS A 242 -9.58 11.58 -38.46
C LYS A 242 -10.31 10.42 -39.08
N ALA A 243 -11.37 10.71 -39.85
CA ALA A 243 -12.24 9.70 -40.39
C ALA A 243 -11.27 8.66 -40.90
N ALA A 244 -11.30 7.46 -40.32
CA ALA A 244 -10.40 6.41 -40.73
C ALA A 244 -10.67 6.33 -42.22
N SER A 245 -9.74 6.87 -43.01
CA SER A 245 -9.86 6.81 -44.45
C SER A 245 -9.92 5.33 -44.65
N THR A 246 -11.05 4.85 -45.16
CA THR A 246 -11.14 3.55 -45.79
C THR A 246 -10.19 3.64 -46.97
N ALA A 247 -8.89 3.56 -46.67
CA ALA A 247 -7.85 3.37 -47.64
C ALA A 247 -8.17 2.00 -48.19
N SER A 248 -8.83 2.01 -49.34
CA SER A 248 -9.03 0.83 -50.16
C SER A 248 -7.71 0.08 -50.17
N THR A 249 -7.77 -1.22 -49.86
CA THR A 249 -6.61 -2.09 -49.96
C THR A 249 -6.00 -1.87 -51.34
N PRO A 250 -4.74 -1.42 -51.44
CA PRO A 250 -4.14 -1.09 -52.73
C PRO A 250 -4.22 -2.33 -53.62
N SER A 251 -4.73 -2.15 -54.83
CA SER A 251 -4.86 -3.25 -55.79
C SER A 251 -3.52 -3.97 -55.97
N ARG A 252 -3.55 -5.27 -56.26
CA ARG A 252 -2.35 -6.06 -56.56
C ARG A 252 -1.44 -5.36 -57.58
N SER A 253 -2.02 -4.77 -58.62
CA SER A 253 -1.29 -3.99 -59.63
C SER A 253 -0.57 -2.76 -59.06
N THR A 254 -1.15 -2.10 -58.05
CA THR A 254 -0.53 -0.95 -57.37
C THR A 254 0.65 -1.41 -56.53
N LEU A 255 0.54 -2.56 -55.86
CA LEU A 255 1.63 -3.15 -55.08
C LEU A 255 2.77 -3.64 -55.98
N GLU A 256 2.47 -4.32 -57.09
CA GLU A 256 3.47 -4.78 -58.07
C GLU A 256 4.23 -3.63 -58.73
N ARG A 257 3.56 -2.49 -58.97
CA ARG A 257 4.23 -1.28 -59.48
C ARG A 257 5.14 -0.65 -58.43
N ARG A 258 4.70 -0.61 -57.16
CA ARG A 258 5.52 -0.10 -56.05
C ARG A 258 6.74 -0.99 -55.80
N LEU A 259 6.57 -2.30 -55.89
CA LEU A 259 7.65 -3.28 -55.76
C LEU A 259 8.70 -3.07 -56.84
N ARG A 260 8.29 -3.03 -58.12
CA ARG A 260 9.20 -2.76 -59.24
C ARG A 260 9.96 -1.44 -59.10
N LYS A 261 9.30 -0.40 -58.60
CA LYS A 261 9.95 0.90 -58.36
C LYS A 261 11.01 0.79 -57.25
N ALA A 262 10.70 0.10 -56.16
CA ALA A 262 11.63 -0.11 -55.06
C ALA A 262 12.82 -0.98 -55.46
N GLU A 263 12.59 -2.03 -56.26
CA GLU A 263 13.65 -2.89 -56.80
C GLU A 263 14.58 -2.10 -57.73
N ALA A 264 14.05 -1.26 -58.62
CA ALA A 264 14.86 -0.42 -59.49
C ALA A 264 15.69 0.63 -58.70
N GLU A 265 15.12 1.16 -57.62
CA GLU A 265 15.82 2.09 -56.73
C GLU A 265 16.92 1.40 -55.92
N ALA A 266 16.66 0.19 -55.42
CA ALA A 266 17.67 -0.63 -54.75
C ALA A 266 18.84 -0.95 -55.69
N GLU A 267 18.56 -1.29 -56.95
CA GLU A 267 19.60 -1.56 -57.94
C GLU A 267 20.44 -0.32 -58.27
N ARG A 268 19.78 0.85 -58.38
CA ARG A 268 20.49 2.13 -58.56
C ARG A 268 21.46 2.40 -57.41
N LEU A 269 21.00 2.18 -56.17
CA LEU A 269 21.81 2.39 -54.97
C LEU A 269 22.98 1.40 -54.88
N ARG A 270 22.78 0.12 -55.25
CA ARG A 270 23.88 -0.86 -55.32
C ARG A 270 24.94 -0.44 -56.34
N ALA A 271 24.54 -0.02 -57.54
CA ALA A 271 25.47 0.46 -58.55
C ALA A 271 26.18 1.77 -58.16
N GLU A 272 25.60 2.57 -57.26
CA GLU A 272 26.24 3.75 -56.67
C GLU A 272 27.26 3.36 -55.61
N LEU A 273 26.94 2.38 -54.76
CA LEU A 273 27.87 1.79 -53.79
C LEU A 273 29.07 1.11 -54.48
N ASP A 274 28.84 0.29 -55.51
CA ASP A 274 29.92 -0.37 -56.25
C ASP A 274 30.87 0.65 -56.91
N ARG A 275 30.36 1.80 -57.36
CA ARG A 275 31.19 2.89 -57.89
C ARG A 275 32.01 3.60 -56.82
N ILE A 276 31.50 3.69 -55.59
CA ILE A 276 32.24 4.23 -54.45
C ILE A 276 33.35 3.23 -54.05
N ASP A 277 33.03 1.94 -54.02
CA ASP A 277 33.98 0.88 -53.65
C ASP A 277 35.07 0.66 -54.72
N GLN A 278 34.81 1.02 -55.99
CA GLN A 278 35.78 0.97 -57.10
C GLN A 278 36.55 2.30 -57.31
N GLY A 279 36.37 3.30 -56.44
CA GLY A 279 37.14 4.56 -56.43
C GLY A 279 38.61 4.37 -56.04
N PRO A 280 39.53 5.20 -56.54
CA PRO A 280 40.82 4.78 -57.09
C PRO A 280 41.83 4.24 -56.07
N LEU A 281 42.53 3.17 -56.49
CA LEU A 281 43.84 2.78 -55.96
C LEU A 281 44.73 4.03 -55.89
N ARG A 282 45.12 4.40 -54.66
CA ARG A 282 46.12 5.45 -54.42
C ARG A 282 47.41 5.07 -55.19
N PRO A 283 47.90 5.92 -56.11
CA PRO A 283 49.27 5.78 -56.55
C PRO A 283 50.21 6.21 -55.40
N GLU A 284 51.32 5.50 -55.29
CA GLU A 284 52.43 5.72 -54.34
C GLU A 284 53.00 7.14 -54.40
#